data_AF-A0A9D5XUL0-F1
#
_entry.id   AF-A0A9D5XUL0-F1
#
_cell.length_a   1.000
_cell.length_b   1.000
_cell.length_c   1.000
_cell.angle_alpha   90.00
_cell.angle_beta   90.00
_cell.angle_gamma   90.00
#
_symmetry.space_group_name_H-M   'P 1'
#
loop_
_entity.id
_entity.type
_entity.pdbx_description
1 polymer ?
#
loop_
_entity_poly.entity_id
_entity_poly.type
_entity_poly.pdbx_seq_one_letter_code
_entity_poly.pdbx_strand_id
1 'polypeptide(L)' 'MKHVGELFLELPLFDSCQMRNILRDEGHRVGRNRVRRFIRKMGLMAAYQRSRTSQLHP' A
#
# COMPACT_ATOMS: atom_id res chain seq x y z
N MET A 1 6.33 -0.69 12.96
CA MET A 1 5.41 -1.53 12.15
C MET A 1 3.96 -1.50 12.63
N LYS A 2 3.62 -0.89 13.78
CA LYS A 2 2.20 -0.71 14.21
C LYS A 2 1.46 0.30 13.32
N HIS A 3 2.10 1.43 13.03
CA HIS A 3 1.60 2.49 12.14
C HIS A 3 1.10 1.99 10.77
N VAL A 4 1.80 1.04 10.14
CA VAL A 4 1.40 0.48 8.83
C VAL A 4 0.10 -0.32 8.91
N GLY A 5 -0.14 -1.00 10.04
CA GLY A 5 -1.37 -1.75 10.27
C GLY A 5 -2.56 -0.84 10.59
N GLU A 6 -2.32 0.25 11.31
CA GLU A 6 -3.32 1.29 11.63
C GLU A 6 -3.77 2.03 10.36
N LEU A 7 -2.80 2.54 9.57
CA LEU A 7 -3.07 3.14 8.26
C LEU A 7 -3.87 2.21 7.35
N PHE A 8 -3.64 0.90 7.47
CA PHE A 8 -4.35 -0.08 6.68
C PHE A 8 -5.80 -0.27 7.12
N LEU A 9 -6.07 -0.25 8.43
CA LEU A 9 -7.44 -0.27 8.94
C LEU A 9 -8.21 0.98 8.52
N GLU A 10 -7.55 2.13 8.48
CA GLU A 10 -8.15 3.40 8.04
C GLU A 10 -8.34 3.46 6.52
N LEU A 11 -7.47 2.81 5.75
CA LEU A 11 -7.45 2.88 4.29
C LEU A 11 -7.55 1.49 3.62
N PRO A 12 -8.67 0.76 3.79
CA PRO A 12 -8.83 -0.61 3.30
C PRO A 12 -8.81 -0.73 1.77
N LEU A 13 -8.91 0.38 1.04
CA LEU A 13 -8.97 0.44 -0.43
C LEU A 13 -7.63 0.78 -1.10
N PHE A 14 -6.57 1.01 -0.33
CA PHE A 14 -5.28 1.48 -0.85
C PHE A 14 -4.37 0.37 -1.37
N ASP A 15 -3.99 0.44 -2.64
CA ASP A 15 -3.07 -0.53 -3.22
C ASP A 15 -1.63 -0.42 -2.67
N SER A 16 -0.82 -1.45 -2.93
CA SER A 16 0.57 -1.53 -2.47
C SER A 16 1.47 -0.35 -2.86
N CYS A 17 1.16 0.38 -3.95
CA CYS A 17 1.91 1.56 -4.37
C CYS A 17 1.46 2.81 -3.61
N GLN A 18 0.16 3.02 -3.42
CA GLN A 18 -0.33 4.13 -2.60
C GLN A 18 0.16 4.01 -1.16
N MET A 19 0.08 2.80 -0.58
CA MET A 19 0.64 2.53 0.75
C MET A 19 2.14 2.79 0.83
N ARG A 20 2.90 2.41 -0.21
CA ARG A 20 4.33 2.73 -0.28
C ARG A 20 4.57 4.24 -0.29
N ASN A 21 3.75 5.02 -1.00
CA ASN A 21 3.92 6.47 -1.08
C ASN A 21 3.62 7.14 0.26
N ILE A 22 2.50 6.80 0.92
CA ILE A 22 2.17 7.31 2.26
C ILE A 22 3.29 7.01 3.25
N LEU A 23 3.75 5.76 3.28
CA LEU A 23 4.84 5.36 4.16
C LEU A 23 6.14 6.11 3.83
N ARG A 24 6.39 6.43 2.56
CA ARG A 24 7.55 7.23 2.16
C ARG A 24 7.42 8.68 2.63
N ASP A 25 6.23 9.25 2.58
CA ASP A 25 5.95 10.61 3.00
C ASP A 25 6.02 10.75 4.53
N GLU A 26 5.69 9.69 5.26
CA GLU A 26 5.93 9.54 6.72
C GLU A 26 7.42 9.29 7.07
N GLY A 27 8.31 9.21 6.08
CA GLY A 27 9.74 8.97 6.29
C GLY A 27 10.12 7.49 6.44
N HIS A 28 9.19 6.56 6.25
CA HIS A 28 9.47 5.13 6.22
C HIS A 28 9.94 4.69 4.82
N ARG A 29 11.24 4.40 4.70
CA ARG A 29 11.80 3.73 3.51
C ARG A 29 11.38 2.26 3.43
N VAL A 30 10.19 2.00 2.91
CA VAL A 30 9.67 0.65 2.65
C VAL A 30 9.45 0.40 1.16
N GLY A 31 9.89 -0.76 0.68
CA GLY A 31 9.67 -1.18 -0.71
C GLY A 31 8.29 -1.82 -0.92
N ARG A 32 7.80 -1.77 -2.17
CA ARG A 32 6.50 -2.35 -2.58
C ARG A 32 6.32 -3.81 -2.18
N ASN A 33 7.38 -4.62 -2.28
CA ASN A 33 7.33 -6.04 -1.91
C ASN A 33 7.11 -6.25 -0.41
N ARG A 34 7.64 -5.36 0.43
CA ARG A 34 7.48 -5.39 1.88
C ARG A 34 6.04 -5.05 2.27
N VAL A 35 5.50 -4.00 1.67
CA VAL A 35 4.10 -3.59 1.79
C VAL A 35 3.19 -4.74 1.34
N ARG A 36 3.38 -5.28 0.13
CA ARG A 36 2.58 -6.41 -0.37
C ARG A 36 2.61 -7.63 0.55
N ARG A 37 3.77 -7.98 1.11
CA ARG A 37 3.89 -9.10 2.06
C ARG A 37 3.18 -8.80 3.37
N PHE A 38 3.29 -7.57 3.87
CA PHE A 38 2.59 -7.13 5.07
C PHE A 38 1.07 -7.24 4.90
N ILE A 39 0.53 -6.70 3.81
CA ILE A 39 -0.89 -6.79 3.45
C ILE A 39 -1.36 -8.25 3.37
N ARG A 40 -0.61 -9.11 2.67
CA ARG A 40 -0.93 -10.56 2.59
C ARG A 40 -0.92 -11.24 3.95
N LYS A 41 -0.01 -10.85 4.85
CA LYS A 41 0.05 -11.41 6.21
C LYS A 41 -1.10 -10.96 7.09
N MET A 42 -1.61 -9.75 6.89
CA MET A 42 -2.77 -9.25 7.65
C MET A 42 -4.09 -9.94 7.24
N GLY A 43 -4.08 -10.84 6.25
CA GLY A 43 -5.30 -11.54 5.80
C GLY A 43 -6.29 -10.64 5.04
N LEU A 44 -5.93 -9.37 4.86
CA LEU A 44 -6.69 -8.37 4.18
C LEU A 44 -6.40 -8.53 2.68
N MET A 45 -7.06 -9.52 2.07
CA MET A 45 -7.24 -9.58 0.62
C MET A 45 -8.10 -8.39 0.22
N ALA A 46 -7.55 -7.19 0.31
CA ALA A 46 -8.24 -6.03 -0.16
C ALA A 46 -8.32 -6.13 -1.67
N ALA A 47 -9.56 -6.07 -2.14
CA ALA A 47 -9.93 -6.04 -3.55
C ALA A 47 -9.43 -4.72 -4.15
N TYR A 48 -8.13 -4.58 -4.29
CA TYR A 48 -7.53 -3.36 -4.79
C TYR A 48 -7.77 -3.25 -6.28
N GLN A 49 -8.27 -2.11 -6.69
CA GLN A 49 -8.22 -1.70 -8.08
C GLN A 49 -6.75 -1.47 -8.43
N ARG A 50 -6.22 -2.30 -9.34
CA ARG A 50 -4.84 -2.16 -9.82
C ARG A 50 -4.73 -0.81 -10.52
N SER A 51 -4.14 0.19 -9.86
CA SER A 51 -3.92 1.50 -10.45
C SER A 51 -3.12 1.35 -11.74
N ARG A 52 -3.71 1.69 -12.89
CA ARG A 52 -3.02 1.72 -14.19
C ARG A 52 -2.12 2.96 -14.26
N THR A 53 -1.04 2.97 -13.49
CA THR A 53 0.01 4.00 -13.61
C THR A 53 0.89 3.80 -14.84
N SER A 54 0.61 2.78 -15.65
CA SER A 54 1.33 2.47 -16.90
C SER A 54 0.72 3.14 -18.13
N GLN A 55 -0.41 3.85 -18.00
CA GLN A 55 -0.95 4.64 -19.10
C GLN A 55 -0.43 6.07 -18.96
N LEU A 56 0.60 6.40 -19.75
CA LEU A 56 0.89 7.79 -20.10
C LEU A 56 -0.34 8.38 -20.80
N HIS A 57 -0.70 9.61 -20.43
CA HIS A 57 -1.68 10.43 -21.14
C HIS A 57 -1.21 10.62 -22.60
N PRO A 58 -2.10 10.55 -23.62
CA PRO A 58 -1.74 10.89 -24.99
C PRO A 58 -1.31 12.36 -25.15
#